data_AF-A0A3N4K0F5-F1
#
_entry.id   AF-A0A3N4K0F5-F1
#
_cell.length_a   1.000
_cell.length_b   1.000
_cell.length_c   1.000
_cell.angle_alpha   90.00
_cell.angle_beta   90.00
_cell.angle_gamma   90.00
#
_symmetry.space_group_name_H-M   'P 1'
#
loop_
_entity.id
_entity.type
_entity.pdbx_description
1 polymer ?
#
loop_
_entity_poly.entity_id
_entity_poly.type
_entity_poly.pdbx_seq_one_letter_code
_entity_poly.pdbx_strand_id
1 'polypeptide(L)'
;MYLRILLTFSLLLHRVLSDTLIQLPSPITHDPAIVELFSKVYSIAGPSAPTDADLLNQTRTRILALLSDFSLPEQVTAVVAASSSDQRLYCETSWSSPAYADVASAISQLYHRAGQECNSNYGCEGMQAWGSAEIGICGPFGYSWDCKDVGGMAFWISAHCMADLGTTRVGGRYLFDRWWTGDPADVRIYRRS
;
A
#
# COMPACT_ATOMS: atom_id res chain seq x y z
N MET A 1 30.79 20.66 43.95
CA MET A 1 30.46 21.40 42.71
C MET A 1 30.61 20.47 41.50
N TYR A 2 29.75 19.43 41.38
CA TYR A 2 29.82 18.43 40.29
C TYR A 2 28.43 17.86 39.91
N LEU A 3 27.34 18.59 40.18
CA LEU A 3 25.96 18.11 40.00
C LEU A 3 25.21 18.75 38.82
N ARG A 4 25.91 19.45 37.92
CA ARG A 4 25.28 20.19 36.80
C ARG A 4 25.61 19.66 35.40
N ILE A 5 26.43 18.61 35.28
CA ILE A 5 26.86 18.10 33.95
C ILE A 5 26.03 16.89 33.49
N LEU A 6 25.27 16.22 34.38
CA LEU A 6 24.51 15.01 34.04
C LEU A 6 23.10 15.25 33.48
N LEU A 7 22.54 16.46 33.60
CA LEU A 7 21.16 16.74 33.19
C LEU A 7 20.99 17.18 31.73
N THR A 8 22.05 17.63 31.07
CA THR A 8 21.99 18.03 29.65
C THR A 8 22.16 16.87 28.68
N PHE A 9 22.79 15.77 29.09
CA PHE A 9 22.95 14.58 28.24
C PHE A 9 21.66 13.78 28.05
N SER A 10 20.73 13.83 29.01
CA SER A 10 19.46 13.08 28.95
C SER A 10 18.44 13.70 27.97
N LEU A 11 18.49 15.03 27.76
CA LEU A 11 17.57 15.74 26.87
C LEU A 11 18.00 15.70 25.39
N LEU A 12 19.28 15.44 25.10
CA LEU A 12 19.76 15.26 23.72
C LEU A 12 19.47 13.86 23.19
N LEU A 13 19.43 12.83 24.05
CA LEU A 13 19.07 11.46 23.62
C LEU A 13 17.58 11.30 23.31
N HIS A 14 16.68 12.05 23.96
CA HIS A 14 15.24 11.96 23.69
C HIS A 14 14.83 12.59 22.35
N ARG A 15 15.62 13.54 21.82
CA ARG A 15 15.35 14.13 20.49
C ARG A 15 15.84 13.24 19.34
N VAL A 16 16.88 12.43 19.54
CA VAL A 16 17.39 11.55 18.47
C VAL A 16 16.53 10.28 18.32
N LEU A 17 15.80 9.88 19.36
CA LEU A 17 14.92 8.69 19.32
C LEU A 17 13.47 8.98 18.87
N SER A 18 13.07 10.25 18.72
CA SER A 18 11.69 10.61 18.38
C SER A 18 11.44 10.86 16.88
N ASP A 19 12.50 11.06 16.08
CA ASP A 19 12.36 11.53 14.69
C ASP A 19 12.40 10.43 13.63
N THR A 20 12.33 9.16 14.03
CA THR A 20 12.30 8.06 13.07
C THR A 20 11.25 7.00 13.36
N LEU A 21 10.11 7.42 13.90
CA LEU A 21 8.87 6.75 13.51
C LEU A 21 8.74 7.00 12.02
N ILE A 22 9.02 5.97 11.22
CA ILE A 22 8.76 5.94 9.79
C ILE A 22 7.31 6.37 9.63
N GLN A 23 7.12 7.63 9.26
CA GLN A 23 5.85 8.15 8.84
C GLN A 23 5.57 7.39 7.55
N LEU A 24 4.84 6.28 7.69
CA LEU A 24 4.12 5.69 6.57
C LEU A 24 3.37 6.84 5.87
N PRO A 25 2.99 6.71 4.60
CA PRO A 25 2.07 7.63 3.94
C PRO A 25 0.66 7.60 4.58
N SER A 26 0.60 7.83 5.89
CA SER A 26 -0.53 8.04 6.79
C SER A 26 -1.50 9.11 6.29
N PRO A 27 -1.09 10.20 5.59
CA PRO A 27 -2.07 11.14 5.05
C PRO A 27 -3.01 10.48 4.02
N ILE A 28 -2.51 9.47 3.29
CA ILE A 28 -3.21 8.86 2.16
C ILE A 28 -4.16 7.76 2.63
N THR A 29 -3.74 6.97 3.62
CA THR A 29 -4.57 5.86 4.15
C THR A 29 -5.87 6.38 4.77
N HIS A 30 -5.88 7.59 5.33
CA HIS A 30 -7.02 8.16 6.05
C HIS A 30 -7.82 9.22 5.28
N ASP A 31 -7.48 9.54 4.03
CA ASP A 31 -8.23 10.52 3.24
C ASP A 31 -9.69 10.04 3.00
N PRO A 32 -10.72 10.84 3.36
CA PRO A 32 -12.12 10.47 3.16
C PRO A 32 -12.49 10.17 1.71
N ALA A 33 -11.91 10.87 0.73
CA ALA A 33 -12.18 10.66 -0.68
C ALA A 33 -11.65 9.29 -1.15
N ILE A 34 -10.50 8.87 -0.63
CA ILE A 34 -9.93 7.54 -0.92
C ILE A 34 -10.78 6.45 -0.26
N VAL A 35 -11.24 6.67 0.97
CA VAL A 35 -12.18 5.75 1.64
C VAL A 35 -13.49 5.61 0.84
N GLU A 36 -14.04 6.72 0.36
CA GLU A 36 -15.26 6.70 -0.46
C GLU A 36 -15.03 5.98 -1.80
N LEU A 37 -13.90 6.26 -2.47
CA LEU A 37 -13.52 5.57 -3.71
C LEU A 37 -13.50 4.05 -3.49
N PHE A 38 -12.80 3.57 -2.47
CA PHE A 38 -12.68 2.13 -2.25
C PHE A 38 -13.97 1.49 -1.71
N SER A 39 -14.84 2.25 -1.05
CA SER A 39 -16.20 1.79 -0.75
C SER A 39 -17.01 1.54 -2.05
N LYS A 40 -16.94 2.45 -3.02
CA LYS A 40 -17.56 2.27 -4.35
C LYS A 40 -16.94 1.11 -5.12
N VAL A 41 -15.62 0.98 -5.15
CA VAL A 41 -14.94 -0.17 -5.76
C VAL A 41 -15.40 -1.48 -5.13
N TYR A 42 -15.47 -1.56 -3.79
CA TYR A 42 -15.93 -2.76 -3.09
C TYR A 42 -17.36 -3.15 -3.50
N SER A 43 -18.27 -2.18 -3.63
CA SER A 43 -19.65 -2.44 -4.08
C SER A 43 -19.76 -2.99 -5.50
N ILE A 44 -18.79 -2.70 -6.37
CA ILE A 44 -18.73 -3.24 -7.73
C ILE A 44 -18.04 -4.60 -7.74
N ALA A 45 -16.93 -4.72 -7.01
CA ALA A 45 -16.07 -5.90 -7.00
C ALA A 45 -16.68 -7.10 -6.26
N GLY A 46 -17.46 -6.83 -5.20
CA GLY A 46 -17.94 -7.85 -4.28
C GLY A 46 -16.80 -8.46 -3.42
N PRO A 47 -17.12 -9.45 -2.57
CA PRO A 47 -16.17 -10.05 -1.63
C PRO A 47 -15.14 -10.99 -2.30
N SER A 48 -15.40 -11.43 -3.53
CA SER A 48 -14.51 -12.31 -4.28
C SER A 48 -14.64 -12.07 -5.78
N ALA A 49 -13.59 -12.40 -6.52
CA ALA A 49 -13.61 -12.25 -7.97
C ALA A 49 -14.58 -13.26 -8.62
N PRO A 50 -15.38 -12.84 -9.61
CA PRO A 50 -16.19 -13.75 -10.41
C PRO A 50 -15.35 -14.85 -11.06
N THR A 51 -15.87 -16.08 -11.06
CA THR A 51 -15.25 -17.21 -11.79
C THR A 51 -15.58 -17.20 -13.28
N ASP A 52 -16.72 -16.62 -13.64
CA ASP A 52 -17.12 -16.39 -15.03
C ASP A 52 -16.28 -15.27 -15.66
N ALA A 53 -15.69 -15.54 -16.83
CA ALA A 53 -14.74 -14.64 -17.47
C ALA A 53 -15.40 -13.36 -17.98
N ASP A 54 -16.63 -13.45 -18.49
CA ASP A 54 -17.35 -12.29 -19.02
C ASP A 54 -17.77 -11.35 -17.88
N LEU A 55 -18.32 -11.91 -16.79
CA LEU A 55 -18.65 -11.14 -15.60
C LEU A 55 -17.41 -10.50 -14.97
N LEU A 56 -16.29 -11.22 -14.89
CA LEU A 56 -15.03 -10.67 -14.41
C LEU A 56 -14.56 -9.48 -15.26
N ASN A 57 -14.62 -9.59 -16.58
CA ASN A 57 -14.24 -8.49 -17.48
C ASN A 57 -15.20 -7.29 -17.41
N GLN A 58 -16.49 -7.53 -17.24
CA GLN A 58 -17.48 -6.46 -16.98
C GLN A 58 -17.19 -5.73 -15.66
N THR A 59 -16.93 -6.48 -14.58
CA THR A 59 -16.55 -5.92 -13.28
C THR A 59 -15.29 -5.07 -13.40
N ARG A 60 -14.23 -5.59 -14.05
CA ARG A 60 -12.99 -4.84 -14.29
C ARG A 60 -13.24 -3.54 -15.05
N THR A 61 -14.06 -3.58 -16.09
CA THR A 61 -14.38 -2.40 -16.90
C THR A 61 -15.07 -1.32 -16.08
N ARG A 62 -16.03 -1.71 -15.22
CA ARG A 62 -16.74 -0.76 -14.32
C ARG A 62 -15.78 -0.13 -13.31
N ILE A 63 -14.87 -0.92 -12.75
CA ILE A 63 -13.86 -0.44 -11.81
C ILE A 63 -12.89 0.53 -12.49
N LEU A 64 -12.41 0.21 -13.70
CA LEU A 64 -11.53 1.09 -14.46
C LEU A 64 -12.21 2.42 -14.80
N ALA A 65 -13.50 2.41 -15.17
CA ALA A 65 -14.27 3.63 -15.41
C ALA A 65 -14.39 4.50 -14.14
N LEU A 66 -14.65 3.87 -12.98
CA LEU A 66 -14.67 4.59 -11.70
C LEU A 66 -13.30 5.21 -11.36
N LEU A 67 -12.22 4.48 -11.62
CA LEU A 67 -10.85 4.95 -11.35
C LEU A 67 -10.41 6.06 -12.31
N SER A 68 -10.85 6.05 -13.57
CA SER A 68 -10.52 7.11 -14.54
C SER A 68 -11.18 8.44 -14.20
N ASP A 69 -12.34 8.41 -13.56
CA ASP A 69 -13.07 9.62 -13.15
C ASP A 69 -12.57 10.18 -11.81
N PHE A 70 -11.77 9.41 -11.06
CA PHE A 70 -11.26 9.83 -9.77
C PHE A 70 -10.03 10.73 -9.92
N SER A 71 -10.16 11.98 -9.48
CA SER A 71 -9.03 12.89 -9.34
C SER A 71 -8.33 12.67 -8.01
N LEU A 72 -7.04 12.30 -8.04
CA LEU A 72 -6.23 12.20 -6.83
C LEU A 72 -6.17 13.57 -6.14
N PRO A 73 -6.33 13.64 -4.80
CA PRO A 73 -6.13 14.88 -4.06
C PRO A 73 -4.75 15.49 -4.35
N GLU A 74 -4.65 16.82 -4.39
CA GLU A 74 -3.41 17.55 -4.72
C GLU A 74 -2.24 17.16 -3.80
N GLN A 75 -2.53 16.88 -2.53
CA GLN A 75 -1.51 16.41 -1.58
C GLN A 75 -0.97 15.02 -1.94
N VAL A 76 -1.83 14.13 -2.43
CA VAL A 76 -1.45 12.79 -2.89
C VAL A 76 -0.59 12.91 -4.14
N THR A 77 -0.96 13.77 -5.08
CA THR A 77 -0.19 14.01 -6.30
C THR A 77 1.16 14.65 -6.01
N ALA A 78 1.24 15.60 -5.07
CA ALA A 78 2.51 16.20 -4.64
C ALA A 78 3.44 15.17 -3.97
N VAL A 79 2.89 14.29 -3.10
CA VAL A 79 3.66 13.20 -2.47
C VAL A 79 4.14 12.21 -3.51
N VAL A 80 3.28 11.78 -4.44
CA VAL A 80 3.62 10.89 -5.56
C VAL A 80 4.73 11.50 -6.43
N ALA A 81 4.63 12.79 -6.78
CA ALA A 81 5.65 13.47 -7.57
C ALA A 81 7.01 13.55 -6.84
N ALA A 82 7.01 13.86 -5.54
CA ALA A 82 8.22 13.94 -4.73
C ALA A 82 8.90 12.57 -4.51
N SER A 83 8.11 11.50 -4.48
CA SER A 83 8.57 10.13 -4.25
C SER A 83 9.12 9.41 -5.48
N SER A 84 9.13 10.05 -6.65
CA SER A 84 9.87 9.57 -7.83
C SER A 84 11.39 9.41 -7.56
N SER A 85 11.87 10.04 -6.48
CA SER A 85 13.24 9.90 -5.95
C SER A 85 13.35 8.97 -4.73
N ASP A 86 12.25 8.42 -4.22
CA ASP A 86 12.24 7.56 -3.05
C ASP A 86 12.76 6.16 -3.42
N GLN A 87 13.99 5.86 -3.02
CA GLN A 87 14.66 4.58 -3.24
C GLN A 87 13.93 3.38 -2.62
N ARG A 88 12.82 3.59 -1.90
CA ARG A 88 11.98 2.56 -1.27
C ARG A 88 10.90 1.99 -2.17
N LEU A 89 10.48 2.71 -3.20
CA LEU A 89 9.43 2.26 -4.12
C LEU A 89 10.04 1.58 -5.36
N TYR A 90 9.48 0.44 -5.73
CA TYR A 90 9.82 -0.27 -6.95
C TYR A 90 8.54 -0.62 -7.70
N CYS A 91 8.46 -0.21 -8.96
CA CYS A 91 7.34 -0.51 -9.85
C CYS A 91 7.65 -1.70 -10.75
N GLU A 92 6.64 -2.54 -10.99
CA GLU A 92 6.68 -3.66 -11.92
C GLU A 92 5.40 -3.66 -12.74
N THR A 93 5.49 -3.55 -14.06
CA THR A 93 4.33 -3.43 -14.97
C THR A 93 4.33 -4.42 -16.12
N SER A 94 5.24 -5.41 -16.09
CA SER A 94 5.29 -6.43 -17.12
C SER A 94 4.04 -7.31 -17.13
N TRP A 95 4.00 -8.27 -18.06
CA TRP A 95 2.97 -9.31 -18.09
C TRP A 95 2.94 -10.19 -16.84
N SER A 96 3.97 -10.12 -16.00
CA SER A 96 3.98 -10.77 -14.69
C SER A 96 3.20 -9.99 -13.62
N SER A 97 2.84 -8.72 -13.86
CA SER A 97 2.03 -7.90 -12.95
C SER A 97 0.54 -8.18 -13.06
N PRO A 98 -0.24 -8.04 -11.98
CA PRO A 98 -1.69 -8.21 -12.02
C PRO A 98 -2.38 -7.06 -12.76
N ALA A 99 -3.64 -7.28 -13.13
CA ALA A 99 -4.47 -6.23 -13.74
C ALA A 99 -4.80 -5.13 -12.72
N TYR A 100 -4.75 -3.87 -13.12
CA TYR A 100 -4.94 -2.72 -12.21
C TYR A 100 -6.32 -2.73 -11.52
N ALA A 101 -7.37 -3.12 -12.23
CA ALA A 101 -8.71 -3.29 -11.65
C ALA A 101 -8.75 -4.36 -10.56
N ASP A 102 -7.96 -5.43 -10.72
CA ASP A 102 -7.88 -6.51 -9.73
C ASP A 102 -7.15 -6.02 -8.48
N VAL A 103 -6.09 -5.22 -8.65
CA VAL A 103 -5.37 -4.55 -7.56
C VAL A 103 -6.30 -3.62 -6.78
N ALA A 104 -7.03 -2.74 -7.47
CA ALA A 104 -8.00 -1.85 -6.85
C ALA A 104 -9.08 -2.61 -6.07
N SER A 105 -9.53 -3.75 -6.61
CA SER A 105 -10.49 -4.63 -5.93
C SER A 105 -9.91 -5.28 -4.68
N ALA A 106 -8.64 -5.72 -4.71
CA ALA A 106 -7.96 -6.24 -3.53
C ALA A 106 -7.77 -5.14 -2.46
N ILE A 107 -7.37 -3.93 -2.87
CA ILE A 107 -7.28 -2.77 -1.97
C ILE A 107 -8.64 -2.48 -1.33
N SER A 108 -9.74 -2.54 -2.08
CA SER A 108 -11.06 -2.25 -1.52
C SER A 108 -11.48 -3.24 -0.42
N GLN A 109 -11.07 -4.51 -0.50
CA GLN A 109 -11.31 -5.47 0.58
C GLN A 109 -10.53 -5.10 1.85
N LEU A 110 -9.28 -4.64 1.68
CA LEU A 110 -8.44 -4.20 2.79
C LEU A 110 -9.05 -2.97 3.50
N TYR A 111 -9.55 -2.00 2.74
CA TYR A 111 -10.30 -0.86 3.28
C TYR A 111 -11.61 -1.28 3.98
N HIS A 112 -12.32 -2.29 3.45
CA HIS A 112 -13.53 -2.81 4.10
C HIS A 112 -13.25 -3.48 5.45
N ARG A 113 -12.01 -3.96 5.66
CA ARG A 113 -11.52 -4.53 6.92
C ARG A 113 -10.81 -3.53 7.83
N ALA A 114 -11.08 -2.23 7.69
CA ALA A 114 -10.53 -1.22 8.59
C ALA A 114 -10.80 -1.56 10.07
N GLY A 115 -9.79 -1.41 10.93
CA GLY A 115 -9.83 -1.81 12.34
C GLY A 115 -9.53 -3.30 12.58
N GLN A 116 -9.25 -4.09 11.54
CA GLN A 116 -8.76 -5.46 11.66
C GLN A 116 -7.27 -5.52 11.37
N GLU A 117 -6.56 -6.39 12.10
CA GLU A 117 -5.12 -6.59 11.92
C GLU A 117 -4.83 -7.53 10.74
N CYS A 118 -3.98 -7.05 9.83
CA CYS A 118 -3.35 -7.80 8.77
C CYS A 118 -1.99 -8.29 9.26
N ASN A 119 -1.94 -9.56 9.67
CA ASN A 119 -0.76 -10.17 10.28
C ASN A 119 0.05 -10.94 9.25
N SER A 120 1.36 -10.69 9.21
CA SER A 120 2.33 -11.49 8.48
C SER A 120 3.23 -12.26 9.43
N ASN A 121 3.80 -13.34 8.91
CA ASN A 121 4.89 -14.09 9.55
C ASN A 121 6.17 -13.93 8.72
N TYR A 122 7.21 -14.71 9.05
CA TYR A 122 8.42 -14.81 8.23
C TYR A 122 8.09 -15.15 6.76
N GLY A 123 8.64 -14.39 5.82
CA GLY A 123 8.43 -14.57 4.39
C GLY A 123 7.44 -13.55 3.83
N CYS A 124 6.72 -13.94 2.77
CA CYS A 124 5.65 -13.13 2.19
C CYS A 124 4.30 -13.76 2.52
N GLU A 125 3.51 -13.06 3.32
CA GLU A 125 2.15 -13.47 3.66
C GLU A 125 1.13 -12.68 2.81
N GLY A 126 0.20 -13.38 2.19
CA GLY A 126 -0.88 -12.77 1.41
C GLY A 126 -1.97 -12.21 2.32
N MET A 127 -2.14 -10.89 2.32
CA MET A 127 -3.19 -10.21 3.10
C MET A 127 -4.53 -10.22 2.37
N GLN A 128 -4.50 -10.05 1.05
CA GLN A 128 -5.71 -10.05 0.23
C GLN A 128 -5.41 -10.43 -1.21
N ALA A 129 -6.23 -11.32 -1.76
CA ALA A 129 -6.26 -11.60 -3.19
C ALA A 129 -7.60 -11.21 -3.82
N TRP A 130 -7.57 -10.73 -5.06
CA TRP A 130 -8.78 -10.56 -5.87
C TRP A 130 -8.38 -10.68 -7.34
N GLY A 131 -9.06 -11.56 -8.10
CA GLY A 131 -8.74 -11.82 -9.50
C GLY A 131 -7.30 -12.30 -9.65
N SER A 132 -6.51 -11.59 -10.46
CA SER A 132 -5.09 -11.85 -10.66
C SER A 132 -4.16 -11.21 -9.61
N ALA A 133 -4.67 -10.32 -8.75
CA ALA A 133 -3.87 -9.58 -7.80
C ALA A 133 -3.78 -10.27 -6.44
N GLU A 134 -2.62 -10.13 -5.83
CA GLU A 134 -2.38 -10.42 -4.42
C GLU A 134 -1.59 -9.27 -3.79
N ILE A 135 -2.03 -8.85 -2.60
CA ILE A 135 -1.38 -7.84 -1.77
C ILE A 135 -0.89 -8.54 -0.52
N GLY A 136 0.40 -8.36 -0.21
CA GLY A 136 1.03 -9.02 0.92
C GLY A 136 1.98 -8.11 1.68
N ILE A 137 2.33 -8.57 2.89
CA ILE A 137 3.45 -8.03 3.65
C ILE A 137 4.56 -9.08 3.60
N CYS A 138 5.74 -8.64 3.18
CA CYS A 138 6.93 -9.46 3.05
C CYS A 138 7.99 -8.99 4.04
N GLY A 139 8.64 -9.90 4.75
CA GLY A 139 9.77 -9.55 5.60
C GLY A 139 10.31 -10.70 6.43
N PRO A 140 11.41 -10.47 7.17
CA PRO A 140 12.06 -11.49 7.99
C PRO A 140 11.39 -11.70 9.36
N PHE A 141 10.34 -10.95 9.68
CA PHE A 141 9.65 -11.00 10.97
C PHE A 141 8.14 -10.98 10.80
N GLY A 142 7.41 -11.18 11.89
CA GLY A 142 5.99 -10.95 11.90
C GLY A 142 5.66 -9.47 12.03
N TYR A 143 4.81 -8.96 11.15
CA TYR A 143 4.25 -7.60 11.20
C TYR A 143 2.75 -7.66 11.42
N SER A 144 2.22 -6.71 12.18
CA SER A 144 0.80 -6.58 12.51
C SER A 144 0.41 -5.13 12.28
N TRP A 145 -0.32 -4.87 11.19
CA TRP A 145 -0.78 -3.54 10.79
C TRP A 145 -2.28 -3.57 10.54
N ASP A 146 -2.95 -2.42 10.74
CA ASP A 146 -4.33 -2.26 10.29
C ASP A 146 -4.43 -2.57 8.78
N CYS A 147 -5.38 -3.42 8.39
CA CYS A 147 -5.57 -3.79 7.00
C CYS A 147 -5.80 -2.58 6.10
N LYS A 148 -6.43 -1.52 6.60
CA LYS A 148 -6.61 -0.25 5.87
C LYS A 148 -5.27 0.42 5.56
N ASP A 149 -4.30 0.35 6.47
CA ASP A 149 -2.97 0.94 6.24
C ASP A 149 -2.19 0.15 5.19
N VAL A 150 -2.30 -1.19 5.20
CA VAL A 150 -1.77 -2.05 4.12
C VAL A 150 -2.45 -1.69 2.79
N GLY A 151 -3.76 -1.51 2.79
CA GLY A 151 -4.55 -1.12 1.63
C GLY A 151 -4.13 0.25 1.06
N GLY A 152 -3.95 1.26 1.91
CA GLY A 152 -3.53 2.59 1.46
C GLY A 152 -2.07 2.62 1.01
N MET A 153 -1.18 1.80 1.58
CA MET A 153 0.17 1.61 1.05
C MET A 153 0.13 0.98 -0.34
N ALA A 154 -0.67 -0.07 -0.53
CA ALA A 154 -0.86 -0.69 -1.84
C ALA A 154 -1.48 0.29 -2.85
N PHE A 155 -2.44 1.12 -2.42
CA PHE A 155 -2.96 2.19 -3.26
C PHE A 155 -1.85 3.15 -3.70
N TRP A 156 -1.02 3.62 -2.77
CA TRP A 156 0.09 4.52 -3.07
C TRP A 156 1.09 3.91 -4.06
N ILE A 157 1.50 2.65 -3.86
CA ILE A 157 2.32 1.90 -4.83
C ILE A 157 1.64 1.89 -6.19
N SER A 158 0.36 1.49 -6.24
CA SER A 158 -0.35 1.32 -7.51
C SER A 158 -0.57 2.64 -8.26
N ALA A 159 -0.89 3.72 -7.54
CA ALA A 159 -1.12 5.04 -8.11
C ALA A 159 0.18 5.61 -8.70
N HIS A 160 1.30 5.45 -7.99
CA HIS A 160 2.61 5.87 -8.50
C HIS A 160 3.01 5.05 -9.74
N CYS A 161 2.91 3.71 -9.66
CA CYS A 161 3.32 2.85 -10.77
C CYS A 161 2.40 2.94 -12.00
N MET A 162 1.12 3.29 -11.83
CA MET A 162 0.21 3.56 -12.95
C MET A 162 0.54 4.87 -13.66
N ALA A 163 0.85 5.93 -12.91
CA ALA A 163 1.12 7.27 -13.45
C ALA A 163 2.31 7.26 -14.43
N ASP A 164 3.27 6.35 -14.22
CA ASP A 164 4.50 6.31 -14.98
C ASP A 164 4.43 5.52 -16.30
N LEU A 165 3.45 4.61 -16.50
CA LEU A 165 3.64 3.51 -17.47
C LEU A 165 2.51 3.20 -18.47
N GLY A 166 1.35 3.84 -18.41
CA GLY A 166 0.32 3.71 -19.46
C GLY A 166 -0.21 2.29 -19.73
N THR A 167 0.10 1.32 -18.85
CA THR A 167 -0.33 -0.07 -18.93
C THR A 167 -1.48 -0.35 -17.97
N THR A 168 -2.39 -1.26 -18.32
CA THR A 168 -3.49 -1.71 -17.42
C THR A 168 -3.04 -2.74 -16.38
N ARG A 169 -1.73 -2.90 -16.19
CA ARG A 169 -1.11 -3.84 -15.25
C ARG A 169 -0.21 -3.10 -14.29
N VAL A 170 -0.32 -3.43 -13.01
CA VAL A 170 0.47 -2.78 -11.97
C VAL A 170 0.79 -3.77 -10.86
N GLY A 171 2.07 -3.86 -10.55
CA GLY A 171 2.63 -4.47 -9.37
C GLY A 171 3.71 -3.56 -8.81
N GLY A 172 4.33 -3.98 -7.72
CA GLY A 172 5.40 -3.21 -7.11
C GLY A 172 5.54 -3.49 -5.62
N ARG A 173 6.48 -2.79 -4.99
CA ARG A 173 6.73 -2.89 -3.56
C ARG A 173 7.22 -1.60 -2.96
N TYR A 174 6.88 -1.37 -1.71
CA TYR A 174 7.42 -0.27 -0.90
C TYR A 174 8.16 -0.83 0.31
N LEU A 175 9.46 -0.52 0.43
CA LEU A 175 10.27 -1.00 1.55
C LEU A 175 10.14 -0.04 2.75
N PHE A 176 9.70 -0.55 3.91
CA PHE A 176 9.47 0.28 5.10
C PHE A 176 10.38 -0.03 6.30
N ASP A 177 11.02 -1.20 6.35
CA ASP A 177 11.93 -1.58 7.46
C ASP A 177 13.32 -1.90 6.91
N ARG A 178 14.19 -0.89 6.77
CA ARG A 178 15.54 -1.03 6.15
C ARG A 178 16.69 -0.92 7.14
N TRP A 179 16.44 -0.54 8.39
CA TRP A 179 17.48 0.13 9.19
C TRP A 179 18.20 -0.76 10.19
N TRP A 180 17.66 -1.94 10.51
CA TRP A 180 18.32 -2.90 11.41
C TRP A 180 18.49 -4.30 10.83
N THR A 181 17.92 -4.61 9.65
CA THR A 181 18.09 -5.90 8.98
C THR A 181 18.81 -5.77 7.64
N GLY A 182 19.58 -6.80 7.27
CA GLY A 182 20.06 -6.98 5.90
C GLY A 182 18.95 -7.30 4.90
N ASP A 183 17.76 -7.69 5.40
CA ASP A 183 16.59 -8.08 4.62
C ASP A 183 15.42 -7.11 4.91
N PRO A 184 15.08 -6.20 3.99
CA PRO A 184 14.06 -5.21 4.25
C PRO A 184 12.64 -5.80 4.18
N ALA A 185 11.72 -5.27 4.99
CA ALA A 185 10.30 -5.58 4.85
C ALA A 185 9.59 -4.64 3.86
N ASP A 186 8.57 -5.17 3.19
CA ASP A 186 7.81 -4.47 2.18
C ASP A 186 6.33 -4.81 2.13
N VAL A 187 5.51 -3.83 1.77
CA VAL A 187 4.18 -4.09 1.23
C VAL A 187 4.35 -4.34 -0.26
N ARG A 188 3.76 -5.42 -0.76
CA ARG A 188 3.92 -5.86 -2.14
C ARG A 188 2.60 -6.07 -2.83
N ILE A 189 2.55 -5.69 -4.11
CA ILE A 189 1.50 -6.03 -5.06
C ILE A 189 2.12 -6.96 -6.10
N TYR A 190 1.58 -8.18 -6.21
CA TYR A 190 2.09 -9.20 -7.12
C TYR A 190 0.95 -9.98 -7.74
N ARG A 191 1.29 -10.70 -8.82
CA ARG A 191 0.32 -11.57 -9.48
C ARG A 191 0.22 -12.88 -8.74
N ARG A 192 -1.01 -13.28 -8.44
CA ARG A 192 -1.32 -14.58 -7.89
C ARG A 192 -1.00 -15.68 -8.91
N SER A 193 -0.23 -16.68 -8.49
CA SER A 193 0.12 -17.87 -9.25
C SER A 193 -1.06 -18.82 -9.43
#